data_AF-X1LMT3-F1
#
_entry.id   AF-X1LMT3-F1
#
_cell.length_a   1.000
_cell.length_b   1.000
_cell.length_c   1.000
_cell.angle_alpha   90.00
_cell.angle_beta   90.00
_cell.angle_gamma   90.00
#
_symmetry.space_group_name_H-M   'P 1'
#
loop_
_entity.id
_entity.type
_entity.pdbx_description
1 polymer ?
#
loop_
_entity_poly.entity_id
_entity_poly.type
_entity_poly.pdbx_seq_one_letter_code
_entity_poly.pdbx_strand_id
1 'polypeptide(L)'
;GRMGEVNVSVATMIPKAHTPFQWQAMLTIDEIRRRQRYIRTGIRSRRIKLKFHQPELTILEAVFNRGDRRLADVIYGAWQLGARFDQYGEVFRYDLWKEAFGGCGIMMDDYLSSRDYSEPLAWDHIDTGVSKDYLIEESKKATELALEVVG
;
A
#
# COMPACT_ATOMS: atom_id res chain seq x y z
N GLY A 1 -15.02 28.30 26.67
CA GLY A 1 -14.99 28.18 25.19
C GLY A 1 -15.38 26.77 24.79
N ARG A 2 -16.09 26.61 23.66
CA ARG A 2 -16.43 25.28 23.11
C ARG A 2 -15.14 24.64 22.58
N MET A 3 -14.71 23.55 23.19
CA MET A 3 -13.50 22.84 22.77
C MET A 3 -13.79 22.12 21.43
N GLY A 4 -12.95 22.36 20.41
CA GLY A 4 -13.17 21.89 19.05
C GLY A 4 -13.06 20.37 18.86
N GLU A 5 -13.65 19.89 17.78
CA GLU A 5 -13.52 18.50 17.31
C GLU A 5 -12.37 18.41 16.29
N VAL A 6 -11.57 17.34 16.35
CA VAL A 6 -10.41 17.11 15.48
C VAL A 6 -10.61 15.83 14.67
N ASN A 7 -10.41 15.93 13.36
CA ASN A 7 -10.39 14.76 12.47
C ASN A 7 -8.95 14.33 12.23
N VAL A 8 -8.65 13.06 12.46
CA VAL A 8 -7.33 12.46 12.27
C VAL A 8 -7.45 11.34 11.25
N SER A 9 -6.76 11.49 10.11
CA SER A 9 -6.67 10.45 9.08
C SER A 9 -5.41 9.63 9.28
N VAL A 10 -5.56 8.31 9.30
CA VAL A 10 -4.46 7.36 9.46
C VAL A 10 -4.37 6.53 8.18
N ALA A 11 -3.28 6.71 7.46
CA ALA A 11 -2.96 5.97 6.23
C ALA A 11 -1.90 4.91 6.50
N THR A 12 -2.03 3.78 5.81
CA THR A 12 -0.97 2.76 5.77
C THR A 12 0.11 3.24 4.82
N MET A 13 1.38 3.09 5.18
CA MET A 13 2.49 3.36 4.28
C MET A 13 2.47 2.35 3.11
N ILE A 14 2.64 2.84 1.89
CA ILE A 14 2.66 2.04 0.66
C ILE A 14 4.06 2.16 0.03
N PRO A 15 4.73 1.05 -0.32
CA PRO A 15 6.04 1.05 -0.97
C PRO A 15 5.91 1.45 -2.44
N LYS A 16 5.81 2.76 -2.71
CA LYS A 16 5.58 3.27 -4.07
C LYS A 16 6.85 3.22 -4.91
N ALA A 17 6.71 2.95 -6.21
CA ALA A 17 7.78 3.09 -7.20
C ALA A 17 8.42 4.49 -7.13
N HIS A 18 9.73 4.54 -7.43
CA HIS A 18 10.56 5.76 -7.40
C HIS A 18 10.64 6.44 -6.04
N THR A 19 10.43 5.69 -4.96
CA THR A 19 10.63 6.17 -3.58
C THR A 19 11.69 5.33 -2.88
N PRO A 20 12.33 5.84 -1.80
CA PRO A 20 13.25 5.04 -1.00
C PRO A 20 12.61 3.77 -0.44
N PHE A 21 11.28 3.74 -0.27
CA PHE A 21 10.56 2.61 0.30
C PHE A 21 10.16 1.54 -0.73
N GLN A 22 10.47 1.69 -2.02
CA GLN A 22 9.99 0.79 -3.07
C GLN A 22 10.43 -0.68 -2.90
N TRP A 23 11.54 -0.91 -2.19
CA TRP A 23 12.07 -2.25 -1.88
C TRP A 23 11.49 -2.89 -0.62
N GLN A 24 10.74 -2.15 0.18
CA GLN A 24 10.19 -2.66 1.43
C GLN A 24 8.99 -3.58 1.19
N ALA A 25 8.81 -4.57 2.07
CA ALA A 25 7.60 -5.38 2.07
C ALA A 25 6.39 -4.53 2.49
N MET A 26 5.25 -4.78 1.87
CA MET A 26 3.96 -4.25 2.31
C MET A 26 3.48 -5.02 3.55
N LEU A 27 2.79 -4.35 4.47
CA LEU A 27 2.13 -5.04 5.58
C LEU A 27 1.00 -5.95 5.05
N THR A 28 0.80 -7.10 5.69
CA THR A 28 -0.34 -7.97 5.39
C THR A 28 -1.67 -7.28 5.79
N ILE A 29 -2.78 -7.68 5.15
CA ILE A 29 -4.12 -7.17 5.49
C ILE A 29 -4.40 -7.30 6.99
N ASP A 30 -4.07 -8.45 7.58
CA ASP A 30 -4.35 -8.71 8.99
C ASP A 30 -3.49 -7.85 9.92
N GLU A 31 -2.25 -7.56 9.53
CA GLU A 31 -1.38 -6.67 10.26
C GLU A 31 -1.88 -5.21 10.21
N ILE A 32 -2.34 -4.75 9.04
CA ILE A 32 -2.98 -3.45 8.88
C ILE A 32 -4.19 -3.36 9.81
N ARG A 33 -5.10 -4.35 9.75
CA ARG A 33 -6.29 -4.40 10.62
C ARG A 33 -5.91 -4.40 12.10
N ARG A 34 -4.87 -5.15 12.49
CA ARG A 34 -4.39 -5.20 13.88
C ARG A 34 -3.94 -3.82 14.35
N ARG A 35 -3.10 -3.12 13.58
CA ARG A 35 -2.60 -1.78 13.91
C ARG A 35 -3.72 -0.74 13.94
N GLN A 36 -4.65 -0.78 12.97
CA GLN A 36 -5.81 0.11 12.95
C GLN A 36 -6.70 -0.08 14.20
N ARG A 37 -6.94 -1.34 14.61
CA ARG A 37 -7.66 -1.64 15.87
C ARG A 37 -6.91 -1.09 17.08
N TYR A 38 -5.61 -1.31 17.17
CA TYR A 38 -4.79 -0.81 18.27
C TYR A 38 -4.92 0.71 18.43
N ILE A 39 -4.75 1.48 17.34
CA ILE A 39 -4.90 2.94 17.34
C ILE A 39 -6.31 3.34 17.78
N ARG A 40 -7.33 2.68 17.24
CA ARG A 40 -8.73 2.95 17.57
C ARG A 40 -9.04 2.73 19.05
N THR A 41 -8.48 1.68 19.66
CA THR A 41 -8.69 1.37 21.08
C THR A 41 -7.86 2.23 22.02
N GLY A 42 -6.71 2.73 21.57
CA GLY A 42 -5.84 3.63 22.34
C GLY A 42 -6.39 5.05 22.46
N ILE A 43 -7.11 5.52 21.45
CA ILE A 43 -7.70 6.87 21.43
C ILE A 43 -9.09 6.85 22.06
N ARG A 44 -9.18 7.33 23.30
CA ARG A 44 -10.44 7.35 24.08
C ARG A 44 -11.21 8.68 24.02
N SER A 45 -10.62 9.72 23.42
CA SER A 45 -11.24 11.04 23.35
C SER A 45 -12.38 11.07 22.33
N ARG A 46 -13.59 11.39 22.79
CA ARG A 46 -14.77 11.59 21.91
C ARG A 46 -14.65 12.80 20.97
N ARG A 47 -13.64 13.65 21.16
CA ARG A 47 -13.37 14.81 20.29
C ARG A 47 -12.47 14.47 19.10
N ILE A 48 -11.92 13.25 19.05
CA ILE A 48 -11.07 12.80 17.96
C ILE A 48 -11.86 11.83 17.09
N LYS A 49 -12.09 12.20 15.83
CA LYS A 49 -12.67 11.31 14.83
C LYS A 49 -11.55 10.71 13.99
N LEU A 50 -11.38 9.40 14.08
CA LEU A 50 -10.41 8.66 13.29
C LEU A 50 -11.00 8.22 11.96
N LYS A 51 -10.25 8.47 10.88
CA LYS A 51 -10.54 7.93 9.55
C LYS A 51 -9.39 7.01 9.15
N PHE A 52 -9.73 5.80 8.71
CA PHE A 52 -8.78 4.80 8.25
C PHE A 52 -9.09 4.44 6.80
N HIS A 53 -8.06 4.10 6.03
CA HIS A 53 -8.23 3.48 4.73
C HIS A 53 -8.63 2.01 4.87
N GLN A 54 -9.43 1.51 3.92
CA GLN A 54 -9.80 0.09 3.86
C GLN A 54 -8.56 -0.76 3.55
N PRO A 55 -8.20 -1.75 4.39
CA PRO A 55 -6.99 -2.57 4.21
C PRO A 55 -6.88 -3.23 2.84
N GLU A 56 -7.97 -3.78 2.33
CA GLU A 56 -8.06 -4.47 1.04
C GLU A 56 -7.78 -3.53 -0.13
N LEU A 57 -8.31 -2.29 -0.07
CA LEU A 57 -8.04 -1.26 -1.06
C LEU A 57 -6.57 -0.84 -1.02
N THR A 58 -6.00 -0.66 0.18
CA THR A 58 -4.58 -0.37 0.35
C THR A 58 -3.67 -1.45 -0.25
N ILE A 59 -4.02 -2.74 -0.10
CA ILE A 59 -3.26 -3.81 -0.74
C ILE A 59 -3.30 -3.69 -2.25
N LEU A 60 -4.49 -3.47 -2.82
CA LEU A 60 -4.65 -3.33 -4.26
C LEU A 60 -3.88 -2.12 -4.80
N GLU A 61 -3.93 -0.99 -4.08
CA GLU A 61 -3.09 0.19 -4.37
C GLU A 61 -1.60 -0.16 -4.36
N ALA A 62 -1.13 -0.92 -3.35
CA ALA A 62 0.28 -1.32 -3.26
C ALA A 62 0.70 -2.22 -4.44
N VAL A 63 -0.16 -3.15 -4.85
CA VAL A 63 0.08 -4.00 -6.03
C VAL A 63 0.25 -3.14 -7.28
N PHE A 64 -0.67 -2.20 -7.53
CA PHE A 64 -0.60 -1.35 -8.73
C PHE A 64 0.53 -0.32 -8.69
N ASN A 65 0.90 0.19 -7.51
CA ASN A 65 2.06 1.07 -7.37
C ASN A 65 3.38 0.39 -7.73
N ARG A 66 3.45 -0.94 -7.65
CA ARG A 66 4.62 -1.74 -8.03
C ARG A 66 4.33 -2.67 -9.22
N GLY A 67 3.28 -2.35 -9.97
CA GLY A 67 2.78 -3.17 -11.05
C GLY A 67 3.70 -3.22 -12.27
N ASP A 68 3.55 -4.28 -13.04
CA ASP A 68 4.14 -4.42 -14.36
C ASP A 68 3.04 -4.61 -15.42
N ARG A 69 3.44 -4.84 -16.67
CA ARG A 69 2.51 -4.99 -17.80
C ARG A 69 1.55 -6.18 -17.63
N ARG A 70 1.87 -7.17 -16.80
CA ARG A 70 1.01 -8.36 -16.59
C ARG A 70 -0.28 -7.99 -15.85
N LEU A 71 -0.27 -6.90 -15.09
CA LEU A 71 -1.46 -6.41 -14.40
C LEU A 71 -2.52 -5.81 -15.34
N ALA A 72 -2.19 -5.56 -16.62
CA ALA A 72 -3.17 -5.10 -17.60
C ALA A 72 -4.31 -6.12 -17.78
N ASP A 73 -3.98 -7.41 -17.85
CA ASP A 73 -4.97 -8.49 -17.99
C ASP A 73 -5.84 -8.61 -16.74
N VAL A 74 -5.27 -8.39 -15.56
CA VAL A 74 -6.01 -8.39 -14.29
C VAL A 74 -7.01 -7.24 -14.23
N ILE A 75 -6.60 -6.03 -14.63
CA ILE A 75 -7.49 -4.86 -14.69
C ILE A 75 -8.64 -5.13 -15.66
N TYR A 76 -8.33 -5.68 -16.84
CA TYR A 76 -9.34 -6.04 -17.83
C TYR A 76 -10.30 -7.12 -17.32
N GLY A 77 -9.78 -8.17 -16.67
CA GLY A 77 -10.56 -9.24 -16.06
C GLY A 77 -11.48 -8.72 -14.95
N ALA A 78 -10.97 -7.91 -14.03
CA ALA A 78 -11.78 -7.30 -12.98
C ALA A 78 -12.89 -6.42 -13.57
N TRP A 79 -12.58 -5.68 -14.64
CA TRP A 79 -13.57 -4.89 -15.37
C TRP A 79 -14.67 -5.75 -16.01
N GLN A 80 -14.33 -6.91 -16.57
CA GLN A 80 -15.30 -7.89 -17.11
C GLN A 80 -16.19 -8.49 -16.02
N LEU A 81 -15.62 -8.74 -14.83
CA LEU A 81 -16.35 -9.24 -13.66
C LEU A 81 -17.24 -8.19 -12.99
N GLY A 82 -17.17 -6.93 -13.43
CA GLY A 82 -18.03 -5.84 -12.97
C GLY A 82 -17.41 -4.89 -11.94
N ALA A 83 -16.10 -4.96 -11.69
CA ALA A 83 -15.39 -4.00 -10.84
C ALA A 83 -15.52 -2.58 -11.40
N ARG A 84 -16.12 -1.65 -10.64
CA ARG A 84 -16.40 -0.28 -11.04
C ARG A 84 -16.37 0.61 -9.81
N PHE A 85 -15.85 1.84 -9.96
CA PHE A 85 -15.80 2.85 -8.89
C PHE A 85 -15.11 2.37 -7.61
N ASP A 86 -14.13 1.47 -7.73
CA ASP A 86 -13.44 0.82 -6.61
C ASP A 86 -12.63 1.76 -5.70
N GLN A 87 -12.39 3.00 -6.13
CA GLN A 87 -11.81 4.05 -5.28
C GLN A 87 -12.76 4.49 -4.15
N TYR A 88 -14.07 4.24 -4.29
CA TYR A 88 -15.08 4.54 -3.29
C TYR A 88 -15.38 3.27 -2.49
N GLY A 89 -14.86 3.20 -1.27
CA GLY A 89 -14.93 1.99 -0.43
C GLY A 89 -16.34 1.46 -0.13
N GLU A 90 -17.40 2.24 -0.37
CA GLU A 90 -18.80 1.80 -0.22
C GLU A 90 -19.24 0.81 -1.31
N VAL A 91 -18.63 0.89 -2.50
CA VAL A 91 -18.93 0.04 -3.65
C VAL A 91 -17.75 -0.84 -4.06
N PHE A 92 -16.65 -0.80 -3.31
CA PHE A 92 -15.44 -1.58 -3.58
C PHE A 92 -15.69 -3.08 -3.43
N ARG A 93 -15.33 -3.85 -4.47
CA ARG A 93 -15.57 -5.30 -4.54
C ARG A 93 -14.27 -6.07 -4.66
N TYR A 94 -13.58 -6.25 -3.54
CA TYR A 94 -12.29 -6.95 -3.48
C TYR A 94 -12.36 -8.41 -3.95
N ASP A 95 -13.51 -9.06 -3.84
CA ASP A 95 -13.75 -10.42 -4.34
C ASP A 95 -13.53 -10.53 -5.86
N LEU A 96 -14.00 -9.55 -6.63
CA LEU A 96 -13.84 -9.52 -8.08
C LEU A 96 -12.36 -9.37 -8.48
N TRP A 97 -11.60 -8.60 -7.71
CA TRP A 97 -10.16 -8.48 -7.92
C TRP A 97 -9.45 -9.79 -7.63
N LYS A 98 -9.74 -10.46 -6.51
CA LYS A 98 -9.15 -11.78 -6.22
C LYS A 98 -9.47 -12.80 -7.32
N GLU A 99 -10.70 -12.80 -7.83
CA GLU A 99 -11.10 -13.66 -8.95
C GLU A 99 -10.32 -13.32 -10.23
N ALA A 100 -10.17 -12.03 -10.58
CA ALA A 100 -9.39 -11.60 -11.72
C ALA A 100 -7.90 -12.01 -11.63
N PHE A 101 -7.27 -11.80 -10.47
CA PHE A 101 -5.90 -12.26 -10.22
C PHE A 101 -5.76 -13.78 -10.38
N GLY A 102 -6.70 -14.54 -9.80
CA GLY A 102 -6.75 -15.99 -9.94
C GLY A 102 -6.93 -16.45 -11.40
N GLY A 103 -7.81 -15.80 -12.16
CA GLY A 103 -8.04 -16.08 -13.58
C GLY A 103 -6.82 -15.81 -14.47
N CYS A 104 -5.98 -14.84 -14.10
CA CYS A 104 -4.72 -14.54 -14.78
C CYS A 104 -3.53 -15.39 -14.28
N GLY A 105 -3.71 -16.20 -13.23
CA GLY A 105 -2.60 -16.94 -12.60
C GLY A 105 -1.54 -16.03 -11.99
N ILE A 106 -1.93 -14.84 -11.50
CA ILE A 106 -1.04 -13.86 -10.91
C ILE A 106 -1.24 -13.83 -9.40
N MET A 107 -0.14 -13.95 -8.64
CA MET A 107 -0.17 -13.84 -7.18
C MET A 107 0.05 -12.38 -6.77
N MET A 108 -0.87 -11.81 -5.99
CA MET A 108 -0.70 -10.44 -5.46
C MET A 108 0.59 -10.31 -4.63
N ASP A 109 0.98 -11.36 -3.90
CA ASP A 109 2.14 -11.37 -3.00
C ASP A 109 3.48 -11.12 -3.73
N ASP A 110 3.56 -11.43 -5.03
CA ASP A 110 4.72 -11.12 -5.88
C ASP A 110 4.99 -9.61 -5.96
N TYR A 111 3.93 -8.80 -5.82
CA TYR A 111 3.97 -7.34 -5.81
C TYR A 111 3.96 -6.76 -4.40
N LEU A 112 3.81 -7.58 -3.35
CA LEU A 112 3.73 -7.14 -1.96
C LEU A 112 5.02 -7.43 -1.16
N SER A 113 5.78 -8.43 -1.58
CA SER A 113 7.01 -8.86 -0.94
C SER A 113 8.12 -7.80 -0.98
N SER A 114 9.10 -7.94 -0.08
CA SER A 114 10.36 -7.18 -0.16
C SER A 114 11.13 -7.54 -1.41
N ARG A 115 11.93 -6.60 -1.87
CA ARG A 115 12.68 -6.68 -3.13
C ARG A 115 14.16 -6.42 -2.87
N ASP A 116 15.03 -7.10 -3.60
CA ASP A 116 16.48 -6.88 -3.47
C ASP A 116 16.89 -5.60 -4.21
N TYR A 117 17.91 -4.89 -3.73
CA TYR A 117 18.36 -3.66 -4.40
C TYR A 117 18.92 -3.90 -5.81
N SER A 118 19.48 -5.09 -6.05
CA SER A 118 20.06 -5.49 -7.34
C SER A 118 19.02 -5.98 -8.35
N GLU A 119 17.79 -6.24 -7.91
CA GLU A 119 16.77 -6.75 -8.81
C GLU A 119 16.33 -5.68 -9.84
N PRO A 120 16.00 -6.08 -11.08
CA PRO A 120 15.40 -5.19 -12.04
C PRO A 120 13.96 -4.85 -11.63
N LEU A 121 13.62 -3.56 -11.62
CA LEU A 121 12.28 -3.09 -11.31
C LEU A 121 11.49 -2.82 -12.59
N ALA A 122 10.18 -3.07 -12.56
CA ALA A 122 9.32 -2.89 -13.72
C ALA A 122 9.32 -1.44 -14.28
N TRP A 123 9.66 -0.46 -13.43
CA TRP A 123 9.72 0.96 -13.74
C TRP A 123 11.14 1.51 -13.89
N ASP A 124 12.19 0.68 -13.86
CA ASP A 124 13.59 1.14 -13.99
C ASP A 124 13.88 1.88 -15.31
N HIS A 125 13.03 1.67 -16.33
CA HIS A 125 13.13 2.34 -17.63
C HIS A 125 12.54 3.77 -17.64
N ILE A 126 11.97 4.24 -16.51
CA ILE A 126 11.37 5.56 -16.37
C ILE A 126 12.36 6.48 -15.62
N ASP A 127 12.78 7.55 -16.28
CA ASP A 127 13.59 8.58 -15.66
C ASP A 127 12.71 9.57 -14.87
N THR A 128 13.03 9.73 -13.59
CA THR A 128 12.35 10.66 -12.67
C THR A 128 13.25 11.82 -12.22
N GLY A 129 14.48 11.90 -12.72
CA GLY A 129 15.50 12.85 -12.30
C GLY A 129 16.20 12.48 -10.99
N VAL A 130 15.89 11.32 -10.40
CA VAL A 130 16.51 10.80 -9.17
C VAL A 130 17.17 9.45 -9.46
N SER A 131 18.44 9.29 -9.07
CA SER A 131 19.18 8.05 -9.32
C SER A 131 18.72 6.91 -8.41
N LYS A 132 18.81 5.67 -8.91
CA LYS A 132 18.52 4.46 -8.13
C LYS A 132 19.45 4.36 -6.91
N ASP A 133 20.73 4.68 -7.07
CA ASP A 133 21.72 4.66 -5.98
C ASP A 133 21.34 5.60 -4.84
N TYR A 134 20.90 6.82 -5.16
CA TYR A 134 20.42 7.76 -4.14
C TYR A 134 19.21 7.21 -3.38
N LEU A 135 18.23 6.63 -4.08
CA LEU A 135 17.07 6.02 -3.41
C LEU A 135 17.47 4.83 -2.51
N ILE A 136 18.47 4.05 -2.90
CA ILE A 136 19.01 2.95 -2.08
C ILE A 136 19.67 3.50 -0.81
N GLU A 137 20.48 4.55 -0.92
CA GLU A 137 21.11 5.21 0.24
C GLU A 137 20.07 5.75 1.21
N GLU A 138 19.04 6.44 0.71
CA GLU A 138 17.95 6.97 1.54
C GLU A 138 17.13 5.85 2.20
N SER A 139 16.93 4.72 1.51
CA SER A 139 16.26 3.54 2.07
C SER A 139 17.03 2.98 3.27
N LYS A 140 18.36 2.88 3.15
CA LYS A 140 19.23 2.39 4.22
C LYS A 140 19.19 3.30 5.44
N LYS A 141 19.32 4.62 5.24
CA LYS A 141 19.21 5.62 6.33
C LYS A 141 17.86 5.55 7.04
N ALA A 142 16.76 5.44 6.28
CA ALA A 142 15.42 5.33 6.86
C ALA A 142 15.24 4.06 7.68
N THR A 143 15.84 2.94 7.25
CA THR A 143 15.79 1.67 7.96
C THR A 143 16.61 1.70 9.24
N GLU A 144 17.80 2.30 9.21
CA GLU A 144 18.67 2.50 10.38
C GLU A 144 17.96 3.34 11.46
N LEU A 145 17.41 4.50 11.08
CA LEU A 145 16.67 5.36 12.00
C LEU A 145 15.44 4.66 12.60
N ALA A 146 14.74 3.83 11.82
CA ALA A 146 13.59 3.08 12.33
C ALA A 146 14.00 2.05 13.41
N LEU A 147 15.20 1.45 13.31
CA LEU A 147 15.71 0.54 14.33
C LEU A 147 16.08 1.28 15.63
N GLU A 148 16.61 2.50 15.54
CA GLU A 148 16.94 3.33 16.70
C GLU A 148 15.71 3.78 17.49
N VAL A 149 14.56 3.99 16.83
CA VAL A 149 13.31 4.43 17.48
C VAL A 149 12.58 3.28 18.19
N VAL A 150 12.86 2.03 17.80
CA VAL A 150 12.18 0.82 18.33
C VAL A 150 13.03 0.10 19.39
N GLY A 151 14.33 0.41 19.48
CA GLY A 151 15.23 -0.04 20.55
C GLY A 151 15.13 0.83 21.80
#